data_AF-A0A3A4K3I4-F1
#
_entry.id   AF-A0A3A4K3I4-F1
#
_cell.length_a   1.000
_cell.length_b   1.000
_cell.length_c   1.000
_cell.angle_alpha   90.00
_cell.angle_beta   90.00
_cell.angle_gamma   90.00
#
_symmetry.space_group_name_H-M   'P 1'
#
loop_
_entity.id
_entity.type
_entity.pdbx_description
1 polymer ?
#
loop_
_entity_poly.entity_id
_entity_poly.type
_entity_poly.pdbx_seq_one_letter_code
_entity_poly.pdbx_strand_id
1 'polypeptide(L)'
;AEGRGDNNVLTFEIQAGMRVADLVQMAGGLTRLASLERAEVVRVDENRAYRTIYFHLGKAVAGDPNENILLANEDHVQIHSIMETRYRKTVTAAGEVNNPAEYVLTDGMKLSDLLFKAGGFRESAYTKEAEVIRREVTPQGDLVRTQTLDVSPDKALRGEAGADIPLKENDLVVIRQIPDWSQKITVALTGEVQFPGIYSARKGERLSSVVGRAGGFTRDAYLKAAQFSRVSTQKAQQEAIDKLIDDLELEVAQKAQQVSGALDKEDLEVNKELIVSRRAIIAQLKKTRAKGRVIIRLSANGQFAGSQGDVLLEDGDRLDVPRKMNVVNVVGRVYNPTGVVFDPARDSVGYYLRLVGGPTETADRDHIFLLKADGSVVTRENADTGFFSFVGGGLMSARVEPGDSILVPEKLVQTRFMKDVKDITQILYQIAVTAGVLIVAF
;
A
#
# COMPACT_ATOMS: atom_id res chain seq x y z
N ALA A 1 40.81 6.17 28.34
CA ALA A 1 40.48 7.62 28.35
C ALA A 1 38.97 7.73 28.27
N GLU A 2 38.31 7.76 29.43
CA GLU A 2 36.85 7.91 29.52
C GLU A 2 36.56 9.34 29.99
N GLY A 3 35.85 10.11 29.17
CA GLY A 3 35.27 11.37 29.57
C GLY A 3 34.09 11.10 30.50
N ARG A 4 34.34 11.13 31.81
CA ARG A 4 33.25 11.23 32.79
C ARG A 4 32.63 12.62 32.64
N GLY A 5 31.32 12.64 32.38
CA GLY A 5 30.55 13.87 32.35
C GLY A 5 30.61 14.59 33.70
N ASP A 6 30.68 15.92 33.64
CA ASP A 6 30.82 16.88 34.74
C ASP A 6 29.59 16.94 35.67
N ASN A 7 29.12 15.79 36.17
CA ASN A 7 28.01 15.70 37.14
C ASN A 7 28.43 15.00 38.45
N ASN A 8 29.71 15.12 38.84
CA ASN A 8 30.13 14.70 40.17
C ASN A 8 29.68 15.77 41.18
N VAL A 9 28.51 15.57 41.77
CA VAL A 9 28.09 16.33 42.95
C VAL A 9 28.92 15.85 44.12
N LEU A 10 29.82 16.70 44.59
CA LEU A 10 30.63 16.45 45.79
C LEU A 10 30.07 17.28 46.94
N THR A 11 29.95 16.66 48.11
CA THR A 11 29.50 17.32 49.34
C THR A 11 30.69 17.44 50.27
N PHE A 12 30.94 18.65 50.77
CA PHE A 12 32.04 18.94 51.69
C PHE A 12 31.50 19.57 52.97
N GLU A 13 32.12 19.26 54.10
CA GLU A 13 31.87 19.95 55.36
C GLU A 13 32.65 21.28 55.36
N ILE A 14 31.95 22.40 55.47
CA ILE A 14 32.54 23.74 55.41
C ILE A 14 33.12 24.10 56.78
N GLN A 15 34.40 24.51 56.79
CA GLN A 15 35.05 25.06 57.99
C GLN A 15 34.96 26.59 58.03
N ALA A 16 35.06 27.17 59.23
CA ALA A 16 35.01 28.61 59.40
C ALA A 16 36.14 29.30 58.60
N GLY A 17 35.76 30.22 57.70
CA GLY A 17 36.70 30.98 56.86
C GLY A 17 36.97 30.39 55.48
N MET A 18 36.39 29.24 55.15
CA MET A 18 36.60 28.55 53.87
C MET A 18 36.04 29.34 52.67
N ARG A 19 36.79 29.39 51.57
CA ARG A 19 36.41 30.08 50.33
C ARG A 19 36.36 29.12 49.14
N VAL A 20 35.83 29.60 48.02
CA VAL A 20 35.68 28.78 46.79
C VAL A 20 36.99 28.16 46.30
N ALA A 21 38.15 28.82 46.48
CA ALA A 21 39.44 28.25 46.11
C ALA A 21 39.81 27.00 46.94
N ASP A 22 39.52 27.03 48.25
CA ASP A 22 39.77 25.89 49.15
C ASP A 22 38.88 24.69 48.75
N LEU A 23 37.64 24.96 48.38
CA LEU A 23 36.69 23.96 47.91
C LEU A 23 37.15 23.30 46.60
N VAL A 24 37.67 24.09 45.66
CA VAL A 24 38.24 23.60 44.40
C VAL A 24 39.44 22.69 44.67
N GLN A 25 40.31 23.05 45.61
CA GLN A 25 41.44 22.22 45.99
C GLN A 25 41.00 20.90 46.63
N MET A 26 40.00 20.95 47.53
CA MET A 26 39.42 19.75 48.16
C MET A 26 38.70 18.84 47.15
N ALA A 27 38.15 19.41 46.07
CA ALA A 27 37.58 18.66 44.96
C ALA A 27 38.62 18.00 44.03
N GLY A 28 39.92 18.17 44.30
CA GLY A 28 41.00 17.62 43.49
C GLY A 28 41.51 18.54 42.38
N GLY A 29 41.13 19.82 42.42
CA GLY A 29 41.53 20.84 41.46
C GLY A 29 40.59 20.96 40.25
N LEU A 30 40.95 21.85 39.32
CA LEU A 30 40.16 22.11 38.12
C LEU A 30 40.44 21.07 37.02
N THR A 31 39.39 20.63 36.33
CA THR A 31 39.55 19.82 35.11
C THR A 31 40.07 20.68 33.95
N ARG A 32 40.66 20.05 32.92
CA ARG A 32 41.09 20.77 31.70
C ARG A 32 39.94 21.44 30.93
N LEU A 33 38.71 21.09 31.28
CA LEU A 33 37.50 21.60 30.65
C LEU A 33 36.82 22.67 31.53
N ALA A 34 37.34 23.02 32.71
CA ALA A 34 36.72 24.03 33.56
C ALA A 34 36.80 25.43 32.94
N SER A 35 35.69 26.16 32.94
CA SER A 35 35.61 27.57 32.54
C SER A 35 36.23 28.46 33.61
N LEU A 36 37.39 29.06 33.30
CA LEU A 36 38.09 29.93 34.23
C LEU A 36 37.46 31.32 34.34
N GLU A 37 36.75 31.77 33.31
CA GLU A 37 36.23 33.15 33.20
C GLU A 37 35.00 33.37 34.06
N ARG A 38 34.20 32.32 34.32
CA ARG A 38 32.92 32.45 35.00
C ARG A 38 32.48 31.15 35.68
N ALA A 39 32.19 31.25 36.96
CA ALA A 39 31.54 30.22 37.79
C ALA A 39 30.48 30.88 38.68
N GLU A 40 29.66 30.07 39.35
CA GLU A 40 28.59 30.59 40.21
C GLU A 40 28.50 29.87 41.56
N VAL A 41 28.11 30.63 42.57
CA VAL A 41 27.68 30.12 43.87
C VAL A 41 26.19 30.38 44.01
N VAL A 42 25.40 29.33 44.13
CA VAL A 42 23.98 29.41 44.48
C VAL A 42 23.87 29.29 46.00
N ARG A 43 23.41 30.37 46.63
CA ARG A 43 23.28 30.48 48.08
C ARG A 43 21.82 30.57 48.49
N VAL A 44 21.46 29.85 49.53
CA VAL A 44 20.16 29.93 50.20
C VAL A 44 20.28 30.89 51.38
N ASP A 45 19.42 31.90 51.46
CA ASP A 45 19.36 32.80 52.62
C ASP A 45 18.47 32.27 53.75
N GLU A 46 18.42 32.98 54.88
CA GLU A 46 17.65 32.60 56.07
C GLU A 46 16.13 32.48 55.79
N ASN A 47 15.63 33.14 54.76
CA ASN A 47 14.22 33.09 54.33
C ASN A 47 13.97 32.01 53.27
N ARG A 48 14.95 31.11 53.02
CA ARG A 48 14.92 30.11 51.94
C ARG A 48 14.87 30.71 50.54
N ALA A 49 15.26 31.97 50.36
CA ALA A 49 15.38 32.57 49.03
C ALA A 49 16.74 32.24 48.41
N TYR A 50 16.73 31.90 47.11
CA TYR A 50 17.93 31.58 46.35
C TYR A 50 18.53 32.85 45.75
N ARG A 51 19.85 33.03 45.89
CA ARG A 51 20.62 34.04 45.16
C ARG A 51 21.83 33.42 44.48
N THR A 52 22.18 33.92 43.30
CA THR A 52 23.36 33.50 42.54
C THR A 52 24.43 34.57 42.62
N ILE A 53 25.64 34.16 43.02
CA ILE A 53 26.84 35.01 43.06
C ILE A 53 27.77 34.53 41.96
N TYR A 54 27.96 35.33 40.92
CA TYR A 54 28.92 35.04 39.85
C TYR A 54 30.32 35.51 40.23
N PHE A 55 31.34 34.72 39.90
CA PHE A 55 32.74 35.06 40.14
C PHE A 55 33.66 34.50 39.04
N HIS A 56 34.85 35.07 38.92
CA HIS A 56 35.87 34.63 37.99
C HIS A 56 36.75 33.54 38.62
N LEU A 57 36.52 32.28 38.23
CA LEU A 57 37.15 31.10 38.82
C LEU A 57 38.69 31.14 38.78
N GLY A 58 39.27 31.54 37.64
CA GLY A 58 40.73 31.66 37.49
C GLY A 58 41.37 32.63 38.48
N LYS A 59 40.73 33.79 38.74
CA LYS A 59 41.20 34.77 39.73
C LYS A 59 40.98 34.31 41.16
N ALA A 60 39.85 33.64 41.41
CA ALA A 60 39.53 33.08 42.72
C ALA A 60 40.59 32.05 43.18
N VAL A 61 40.96 31.10 42.31
CA VAL A 61 42.01 30.10 42.58
C VAL A 61 43.40 30.74 42.66
N ALA A 62 43.63 31.85 41.96
CA ALA A 62 44.85 32.65 42.08
C ALA A 62 44.93 33.50 43.36
N GLY A 63 43.89 33.50 44.19
CA GLY A 63 43.87 34.17 45.51
C GLY A 63 43.34 35.60 45.51
N ASP A 64 42.67 36.06 44.44
CA ASP A 64 42.03 37.39 44.43
C ASP A 64 40.89 37.45 45.48
N PRO A 65 40.97 38.31 46.50
CA PRO A 65 39.97 38.37 47.58
C PRO A 65 38.57 38.77 47.12
N ASN A 66 38.45 39.48 45.98
CA ASN A 66 37.16 39.92 45.44
C ASN A 66 36.43 38.81 44.67
N GLU A 67 37.18 37.86 44.13
CA GLU A 67 36.65 36.75 43.31
C GLU A 67 36.61 35.44 44.10
N ASN A 68 37.42 35.32 45.15
CA ASN A 68 37.47 34.15 46.03
C ASN A 68 36.36 34.23 47.10
N ILE A 69 35.12 33.96 46.71
CA ILE A 69 33.92 34.08 47.56
C ILE A 69 34.02 33.24 48.85
N LEU A 70 33.68 33.85 49.99
CA LEU A 70 33.54 33.15 51.27
C LEU A 70 32.30 32.27 51.27
N LEU A 71 32.47 30.98 51.58
CA LEU A 71 31.40 29.99 51.57
C LEU A 71 30.53 30.10 52.82
N ALA A 72 29.24 29.84 52.63
CA ALA A 72 28.24 29.73 53.67
C ALA A 72 27.61 28.32 53.65
N ASN A 73 26.93 27.97 54.73
CA ASN A 73 26.19 26.71 54.79
C ASN A 73 25.16 26.64 53.64
N GLU A 74 24.97 25.44 53.09
CA GLU A 74 24.10 25.15 51.93
C GLU A 74 24.50 25.83 50.60
N ASP A 75 25.71 26.39 50.47
CA ASP A 75 26.20 26.89 49.19
C ASP A 75 26.40 25.77 48.17
N HIS A 76 25.91 25.99 46.96
CA HIS A 76 26.18 25.15 45.80
C HIS A 76 27.11 25.88 44.82
N VAL A 77 28.34 25.41 44.68
CA VAL A 77 29.32 25.98 43.74
C VAL A 77 29.27 25.19 42.43
N GLN A 78 28.92 25.86 41.33
CA GLN A 78 28.86 25.27 40.01
C GLN A 78 29.98 25.82 39.12
N ILE A 79 30.78 24.92 38.57
CA ILE A 79 31.87 25.21 37.62
C ILE A 79 31.44 24.67 36.26
N HIS A 80 31.23 25.58 35.31
CA HIS A 80 30.82 25.23 33.95
C HIS A 80 31.98 24.69 33.12
N SER A 81 31.67 23.83 32.16
CA SER A 81 32.63 23.37 31.16
C SER A 81 32.82 24.41 30.04
N ILE A 82 34.06 24.64 29.59
CA ILE A 82 34.34 25.39 28.34
C ILE A 82 33.71 24.72 27.10
N MET A 83 33.26 23.47 27.22
CA MET A 83 32.54 22.76 26.16
C MET A 83 31.03 23.05 26.15
N GLU A 84 30.44 23.56 27.24
CA GLU A 84 29.02 23.96 27.28
C GLU A 84 28.74 25.17 26.38
N THR A 85 29.74 26.02 26.16
CA THR A 85 29.66 27.23 25.33
C THR A 85 30.19 27.02 23.91
N ARG A 86 30.88 25.92 23.61
CA ARG A 86 31.32 25.60 22.25
C ARG A 86 30.21 24.85 21.51
N TYR A 87 29.47 25.58 20.68
CA TYR A 87 28.56 25.01 19.70
C TYR A 87 29.27 23.89 18.93
N ARG A 88 28.83 22.64 19.10
CA ARG A 88 29.38 21.53 18.34
C ARG A 88 28.85 21.66 16.93
N LYS A 89 29.74 21.98 15.99
CA LYS A 89 29.41 22.01 14.57
C LYS A 89 28.96 20.61 14.15
N THR A 90 27.84 20.51 13.46
CA THR A 90 27.30 19.23 12.99
C THR A 90 27.10 19.23 11.48
N VAL A 91 27.00 18.02 10.94
CA VAL A 91 26.56 17.71 9.58
C VAL A 91 25.57 16.56 9.65
N THR A 92 24.61 16.52 8.74
CA THR A 92 23.53 15.53 8.78
C THR A 92 23.64 14.59 7.59
N ALA A 93 23.62 13.28 7.85
CA ALA A 93 23.43 12.26 6.82
C ALA A 93 21.97 11.79 6.85
N ALA A 94 21.27 11.94 5.73
CA ALA A 94 19.85 11.61 5.59
C ALA A 94 19.57 10.73 4.37
N GLY A 95 18.41 10.08 4.37
CA GLY A 95 17.96 9.22 3.27
C GLY A 95 18.51 7.79 3.36
N GLU A 96 18.93 7.23 2.22
CA GLU A 96 19.32 5.82 2.06
C GLU A 96 20.75 5.50 2.52
N VAL A 97 21.09 5.95 3.73
CA VAL A 97 22.29 5.53 4.46
C VAL A 97 21.93 4.53 5.56
N ASN A 98 22.90 3.74 6.02
CA ASN A 98 22.62 2.71 7.02
C ASN A 98 22.22 3.31 8.38
N ASN A 99 22.89 4.38 8.80
CA ASN A 99 22.63 5.11 10.03
C ASN A 99 22.36 6.60 9.73
N PRO A 100 21.12 7.01 9.42
CA PRO A 100 20.77 8.41 9.26
C PRO A 100 20.81 9.12 10.62
N ALA A 101 21.62 10.18 10.74
CA ALA A 101 21.79 10.94 11.98
C ALA A 101 22.53 12.26 11.74
N GLU A 102 22.60 13.08 12.80
CA GLU A 102 23.56 14.18 12.90
C GLU A 102 24.91 13.67 13.42
N TYR A 103 25.98 14.13 12.78
CA TYR A 103 27.36 13.78 13.09
C TYR A 103 28.13 15.03 13.46
N VAL A 104 29.05 14.89 14.42
CA VAL A 104 29.97 15.98 14.78
C VAL A 104 30.88 16.26 13.58
N LEU A 105 30.88 17.50 13.12
CA LEU A 105 31.76 17.99 12.06
C LEU A 105 33.18 18.12 12.63
N THR A 106 34.09 17.30 12.13
CA THR A 106 35.52 17.38 12.46
C THR A 106 36.26 18.25 11.45
N ASP A 107 37.44 18.73 11.85
CA ASP A 107 38.26 19.55 10.96
C ASP A 107 38.64 18.77 9.68
N GLY A 108 38.48 19.42 8.53
CA GLY A 108 38.73 18.82 7.20
C GLY A 108 37.76 17.72 6.75
N MET A 109 36.67 17.46 7.48
CA MET A 109 35.73 16.38 7.17
C MET A 109 35.10 16.53 5.78
N LYS A 110 35.09 15.42 5.02
CA LYS A 110 34.54 15.37 3.66
C LYS A 110 33.27 14.51 3.57
N LEU A 111 32.67 14.51 2.39
CA LEU A 111 31.52 13.68 2.06
C LEU A 111 31.79 12.19 2.33
N SER A 112 32.96 11.69 1.90
CA SER A 112 33.37 10.29 2.12
C SER A 112 33.43 9.92 3.61
N ASP A 113 33.95 10.80 4.46
CA ASP A 113 34.04 10.61 5.91
C ASP A 113 32.66 10.53 6.57
N LEU A 114 31.72 11.39 6.15
CA LEU A 114 30.35 11.38 6.63
C LEU A 114 29.67 10.06 6.26
N LEU A 115 29.80 9.63 5.00
CA LEU A 115 29.21 8.39 4.52
C LEU A 115 29.79 7.17 5.23
N PHE A 116 31.08 7.17 5.54
CA PHE A 116 31.72 6.15 6.35
C PHE A 116 31.14 6.12 7.78
N LYS A 117 31.00 7.29 8.44
CA LYS A 117 30.38 7.40 9.77
C LYS A 117 28.89 7.01 9.78
N ALA A 118 28.20 7.23 8.67
CA ALA A 118 26.82 6.77 8.45
C ALA A 118 26.72 5.26 8.22
N GLY A 119 27.84 4.53 8.20
CA GLY A 119 27.88 3.09 7.96
C GLY A 119 27.70 2.70 6.49
N GLY A 120 27.94 3.63 5.56
CA GLY A 120 27.73 3.42 4.13
C GLY A 120 26.26 3.52 3.71
N PHE A 121 25.94 2.89 2.58
CA PHE A 121 24.61 2.97 1.96
C PHE A 121 23.75 1.74 2.25
N ARG A 122 22.44 1.94 2.15
CA ARG A 122 21.49 0.83 1.98
C ARG A 122 21.55 0.32 0.54
N GLU A 123 21.08 -0.91 0.30
CA GLU A 123 20.99 -1.49 -1.06
C GLU A 123 20.09 -0.66 -1.99
N SER A 124 19.10 -0.01 -1.41
CA SER A 124 18.14 0.92 -2.02
C SER A 124 18.73 2.26 -2.45
N ALA A 125 19.98 2.57 -2.14
CA ALA A 125 20.54 3.91 -2.31
C ALA A 125 20.93 4.21 -3.76
N TYR A 126 20.54 5.39 -4.24
CA TYR A 126 21.02 5.92 -5.51
C TYR A 126 22.36 6.63 -5.31
N THR A 127 23.46 5.92 -5.58
CA THR A 127 24.82 6.39 -5.26
C THR A 127 25.47 7.27 -6.34
N LYS A 128 24.84 7.40 -7.52
CA LYS A 128 25.36 8.19 -8.64
C LYS A 128 25.21 9.70 -8.43
N GLU A 129 24.18 10.08 -7.67
CA GLU A 129 23.82 11.48 -7.46
C GLU A 129 23.11 11.66 -6.12
N ALA A 130 23.59 12.59 -5.33
CA ALA A 130 23.03 13.01 -4.07
C ALA A 130 23.06 14.54 -3.95
N GLU A 131 22.29 15.06 -3.02
CA GLU A 131 22.17 16.50 -2.78
C GLU A 131 22.86 16.84 -1.45
N VAL A 132 23.72 17.85 -1.47
CA VAL A 132 24.21 18.51 -0.25
C VAL A 132 23.54 19.86 -0.15
N ILE A 133 22.68 20.01 0.85
CA ILE A 133 21.97 21.25 1.15
C ILE A 133 22.80 22.00 2.20
N ARG A 134 23.40 23.10 1.76
CA ARG A 134 24.27 23.95 2.57
C ARG A 134 23.52 25.19 3.01
N ARG A 135 23.48 25.44 4.32
CA ARG A 135 22.85 26.62 4.93
C ARG A 135 23.92 27.52 5.54
N GLU A 136 24.14 28.68 4.95
CA GLU A 136 25.08 29.67 5.44
C GLU A 136 24.32 30.86 6.02
N VAL A 137 24.55 31.17 7.30
CA VAL A 137 24.05 32.40 7.93
C VAL A 137 24.98 33.54 7.52
N THR A 138 24.43 34.67 7.08
CA THR A 138 25.24 35.84 6.73
C THR A 138 26.02 36.33 7.96
N PRO A 139 27.20 36.95 7.78
CA PRO A 139 28.02 37.47 8.88
C PRO A 139 27.28 38.45 9.82
N GLN A 140 26.21 39.09 9.33
CA GLN A 140 25.36 40.01 10.06
C GLN A 140 24.25 39.30 10.88
N GLY A 141 24.02 38.00 10.67
CA GLY A 141 23.02 37.19 11.38
C GLY A 141 21.60 37.28 10.81
N ASP A 142 21.36 38.13 9.81
CA ASP A 142 20.01 38.50 9.38
C ASP A 142 19.42 37.60 8.27
N LEU A 143 20.26 36.86 7.53
CA LEU A 143 19.82 36.10 6.36
C LEU A 143 20.45 34.71 6.32
N VAL A 144 19.65 33.69 5.96
CA VAL A 144 20.12 32.32 5.71
C VAL A 144 20.13 32.08 4.20
N ARG A 145 21.32 31.92 3.63
CA ARG A 145 21.47 31.48 2.23
C ARG A 145 21.46 29.96 2.18
N THR A 146 20.56 29.41 1.37
CA THR A 146 20.52 27.97 1.09
C THR A 146 21.11 27.72 -0.30
N GLN A 147 22.05 26.79 -0.39
CA GLN A 147 22.65 26.33 -1.64
C GLN A 147 22.48 24.81 -1.73
N THR A 148 21.99 24.32 -2.85
CA THR A 148 22.01 22.88 -3.16
C THR A 148 23.21 22.59 -4.05
N LEU A 149 23.99 21.57 -3.68
CA LEU A 149 25.15 21.08 -4.42
C LEU A 149 24.87 19.64 -4.83
N ASP A 150 24.87 19.38 -6.14
CA ASP A 150 24.78 18.01 -6.65
C ASP A 150 26.15 17.35 -6.58
N VAL A 151 26.21 16.18 -5.95
CA VAL A 151 27.44 15.41 -5.72
C VAL A 151 27.26 13.96 -6.12
N SER A 152 28.35 13.26 -6.40
CA SER A 152 28.34 11.81 -6.68
C SER A 152 29.00 11.03 -5.54
N PRO A 153 28.21 10.45 -4.61
CA PRO A 153 28.73 9.66 -3.50
C PRO A 153 29.65 8.49 -3.93
N ASP A 154 29.33 7.83 -5.04
CA ASP A 154 30.15 6.73 -5.56
C ASP A 154 31.55 7.20 -5.99
N LYS A 155 31.63 8.34 -6.68
CA LYS A 155 32.89 8.96 -7.09
C LYS A 155 33.70 9.46 -5.89
N ALA A 156 33.04 10.05 -4.90
CA ALA A 156 33.68 10.52 -3.67
C ALA A 156 34.35 9.36 -2.91
N LEU A 157 33.67 8.22 -2.77
CA LEU A 157 34.22 7.03 -2.12
C LEU A 157 35.35 6.35 -2.91
N ARG A 158 35.34 6.45 -4.25
CA ARG A 158 36.44 5.98 -5.10
C ARG A 158 37.66 6.90 -5.12
N GLY A 159 37.57 8.08 -4.49
CA GLY A 159 38.66 9.07 -4.47
C GLY A 159 38.87 9.79 -5.80
N GLU A 160 37.83 9.91 -6.63
CA GLU A 160 37.92 10.69 -7.87
C GLU A 160 38.19 12.18 -7.57
N ALA A 161 39.11 12.79 -8.32
CA ALA A 161 39.53 14.17 -8.10
C ALA A 161 38.34 15.13 -8.22
N GLY A 162 38.10 15.94 -7.19
CA GLY A 162 37.03 16.93 -7.13
C GLY A 162 35.64 16.38 -6.78
N ALA A 163 35.46 15.06 -6.63
CA ALA A 163 34.19 14.47 -6.25
C ALA A 163 33.94 14.49 -4.73
N ASP A 164 35.00 14.41 -3.93
CA ASP A 164 34.92 14.37 -2.47
C ASP A 164 35.03 15.79 -1.87
N ILE A 165 33.87 16.44 -1.75
CA ILE A 165 33.77 17.83 -1.30
C ILE A 165 33.96 17.95 0.22
N PRO A 166 34.59 19.04 0.71
CA PRO A 166 34.61 19.34 2.14
C PRO A 166 33.22 19.77 2.62
N LEU A 167 32.81 19.21 3.75
CA LEU A 167 31.55 19.54 4.39
C LEU A 167 31.70 20.77 5.30
N LYS A 168 30.63 21.53 5.42
CA LYS A 168 30.51 22.69 6.30
C LYS A 168 29.46 22.46 7.35
N GLU A 169 29.49 23.30 8.37
CA GLU A 169 28.51 23.30 9.45
C GLU A 169 27.08 23.41 8.88
N ASN A 170 26.19 22.57 9.41
CA ASN A 170 24.79 22.44 9.00
C ASN A 170 24.57 21.93 7.56
N ASP A 171 25.59 21.34 6.91
CA ASP A 171 25.35 20.63 5.66
C ASP A 171 24.46 19.42 5.90
N LEU A 172 23.41 19.31 5.09
CA LEU A 172 22.50 18.17 5.03
C LEU A 172 22.78 17.39 3.76
N VAL A 173 23.36 16.20 3.89
CA VAL A 173 23.63 15.29 2.78
C VAL A 173 22.47 14.31 2.66
N VAL A 174 21.73 14.38 1.55
CA VAL A 174 20.56 13.55 1.28
C VAL A 174 20.89 12.51 0.21
N ILE A 175 20.91 11.24 0.60
CA ILE A 175 21.05 10.11 -0.33
C ILE A 175 19.66 9.63 -0.74
N ARG A 176 19.33 9.77 -2.03
CA ARG A 176 18.02 9.38 -2.57
C ARG A 176 17.89 7.87 -2.71
N GLN A 177 16.65 7.39 -2.71
CA GLN A 177 16.33 6.02 -3.08
C GLN A 177 16.37 5.83 -4.60
N ILE A 178 16.83 4.67 -5.05
CA ILE A 178 16.72 4.25 -6.45
C ILE A 178 15.24 4.35 -6.83
N PRO A 179 14.88 5.08 -7.91
CA PRO A 179 13.51 5.16 -8.37
C PRO A 179 12.90 3.75 -8.52
N ASP A 180 11.67 3.59 -8.03
CA ASP A 180 10.89 2.34 -8.08
C ASP A 180 11.47 1.15 -7.28
N TRP A 181 12.46 1.36 -6.39
CA TRP A 181 13.00 0.30 -5.52
C TRP A 181 11.94 -0.37 -4.65
N SER A 182 10.97 0.40 -4.16
CA SER A 182 9.90 -0.09 -3.26
C SER A 182 8.72 -0.75 -3.99
N GLN A 183 8.60 -0.59 -5.31
CA GLN A 183 7.50 -1.15 -6.09
C GLN A 183 7.84 -2.58 -6.53
N LYS A 184 7.86 -3.50 -5.57
CA LYS A 184 7.97 -4.93 -5.88
C LYS A 184 6.62 -5.41 -6.44
N ILE A 185 6.45 -5.30 -7.76
CA ILE A 185 5.27 -5.83 -8.44
C ILE A 185 5.39 -7.35 -8.46
N THR A 186 4.43 -8.04 -7.86
CA THR A 186 4.35 -9.50 -7.86
C THR A 186 3.17 -9.97 -8.70
N VAL A 187 3.41 -10.99 -9.52
CA VAL A 187 2.41 -11.57 -10.41
C VAL A 187 2.35 -13.07 -10.20
N ALA A 188 1.16 -13.60 -9.94
CA ALA A 188 0.93 -15.03 -9.77
C ALA A 188 0.47 -15.67 -11.09
N LEU A 189 1.19 -16.66 -11.56
CA LEU A 189 0.80 -17.49 -12.70
C LEU A 189 0.42 -18.89 -12.21
N THR A 190 -0.84 -19.31 -12.45
CA THR A 190 -1.35 -20.63 -12.04
C THR A 190 -2.00 -21.38 -13.19
N GLY A 191 -2.09 -22.72 -13.05
CA GLY A 191 -2.67 -23.61 -14.05
C GLY A 191 -1.69 -24.02 -15.13
N GLU A 192 -2.14 -24.06 -16.38
CA GLU A 192 -1.45 -24.57 -17.58
C GLU A 192 -0.40 -23.59 -18.14
N VAL A 193 0.55 -23.24 -17.30
CA VAL A 193 1.80 -22.52 -17.64
C VAL A 193 2.95 -23.50 -17.45
N GLN A 194 4.03 -23.41 -18.24
CA GLN A 194 5.15 -24.36 -18.13
C GLN A 194 5.77 -24.38 -16.73
N PHE A 195 5.93 -23.19 -16.13
CA PHE A 195 6.42 -23.03 -14.75
C PHE A 195 5.45 -22.15 -13.95
N PRO A 196 4.43 -22.74 -13.28
CA PRO A 196 3.54 -22.00 -12.40
C PRO A 196 4.30 -21.44 -11.18
N GLY A 197 3.94 -20.25 -10.72
CA GLY A 197 4.63 -19.62 -9.59
C GLY A 197 4.38 -18.12 -9.47
N ILE A 198 5.06 -17.51 -8.50
CA ILE A 198 5.05 -16.06 -8.28
C ILE A 198 6.28 -15.47 -8.94
N TYR A 199 6.07 -14.45 -9.76
CA TYR A 199 7.11 -13.76 -10.51
C TYR A 199 7.17 -12.30 -10.10
N SER A 200 8.39 -11.79 -9.88
CA SER A 200 8.60 -10.35 -9.72
C SER A 200 8.58 -9.68 -11.09
N ALA A 201 7.75 -8.67 -11.27
CA ALA A 201 7.69 -7.82 -12.45
C ALA A 201 8.29 -6.44 -12.17
N ARG A 202 8.77 -5.77 -13.22
CA ARG A 202 9.23 -4.39 -13.17
C ARG A 202 8.08 -3.44 -13.49
N LYS A 203 8.19 -2.20 -13.03
CA LYS A 203 7.28 -1.14 -13.46
C LYS A 203 7.35 -0.99 -14.98
N GLY A 204 6.18 -0.96 -15.62
CA GLY A 204 6.10 -0.90 -17.08
C GLY A 204 6.17 -2.26 -17.79
N GLU A 205 6.40 -3.36 -17.07
CA GLU A 205 6.42 -4.71 -17.65
C GLU A 205 5.00 -5.19 -17.97
N ARG A 206 4.87 -6.00 -19.03
CA ARG A 206 3.59 -6.55 -19.51
C ARG A 206 3.47 -8.04 -19.22
N LEU A 207 2.24 -8.54 -19.23
CA LEU A 207 1.91 -9.95 -18.98
C LEU A 207 2.70 -10.91 -19.88
N SER A 208 2.90 -10.59 -21.16
CA SER A 208 3.67 -11.42 -22.10
C SER A 208 5.11 -11.68 -21.66
N SER A 209 5.77 -10.69 -21.05
CA SER A 209 7.15 -10.82 -20.54
C SER A 209 7.23 -11.83 -19.40
N VAL A 210 6.29 -11.74 -18.44
CA VAL A 210 6.24 -12.66 -17.30
C VAL A 210 5.88 -14.08 -17.75
N VAL A 211 4.91 -14.23 -18.64
CA VAL A 211 4.56 -15.53 -19.23
C VAL A 211 5.74 -16.13 -20.01
N GLY A 212 6.50 -15.31 -20.74
CA GLY A 212 7.73 -15.73 -21.41
C GLY A 212 8.78 -16.26 -20.45
N ARG A 213 9.00 -15.59 -19.31
CA ARG A 213 9.88 -16.07 -18.23
C ARG A 213 9.39 -17.36 -17.59
N ALA A 214 8.09 -17.56 -17.55
CA ALA A 214 7.46 -18.79 -17.09
C ALA A 214 7.50 -19.93 -18.12
N GLY A 215 8.22 -19.77 -19.23
CA GLY A 215 8.37 -20.77 -20.29
C GLY A 215 7.21 -20.81 -21.29
N GLY A 216 6.25 -19.90 -21.19
CA GLY A 216 5.03 -19.90 -22.00
C GLY A 216 3.96 -20.83 -21.44
N PHE A 217 2.94 -21.10 -22.25
CA PHE A 217 1.82 -21.97 -21.90
C PHE A 217 2.10 -23.44 -22.24
N THR A 218 1.39 -24.36 -21.58
CA THR A 218 1.43 -25.79 -21.96
C THR A 218 0.57 -26.04 -23.22
N ARG A 219 0.65 -27.25 -23.78
CA ARG A 219 -0.20 -27.64 -24.94
C ARG A 219 -1.67 -27.82 -24.57
N ASP A 220 -1.94 -28.09 -23.30
CA ASP A 220 -3.29 -28.30 -22.77
C ASP A 220 -3.89 -26.99 -22.23
N ALA A 221 -3.18 -25.87 -22.36
CA ALA A 221 -3.63 -24.56 -21.88
C ALA A 221 -4.86 -24.06 -22.63
N TYR A 222 -5.89 -23.66 -21.88
CA TYR A 222 -7.08 -23.07 -22.46
C TYR A 222 -7.11 -21.56 -22.31
N LEU A 223 -6.40 -20.88 -23.20
CA LEU A 223 -6.18 -19.43 -23.16
C LEU A 223 -7.47 -18.61 -23.26
N LYS A 224 -8.49 -19.14 -23.94
CA LYS A 224 -9.81 -18.50 -24.01
C LYS A 224 -10.56 -18.53 -22.68
N ALA A 225 -10.23 -19.44 -21.78
CA ALA A 225 -10.84 -19.51 -20.44
C ALA A 225 -9.89 -18.98 -19.35
N ALA A 226 -8.80 -18.31 -19.75
CA ALA A 226 -7.86 -17.74 -18.81
C ALA A 226 -8.54 -16.65 -17.98
N GLN A 227 -8.36 -16.73 -16.67
CA GLN A 227 -8.92 -15.79 -15.73
C GLN A 227 -7.82 -14.87 -15.24
N PHE A 228 -7.99 -13.58 -15.52
CA PHE A 228 -7.12 -12.54 -15.00
C PHE A 228 -7.83 -11.79 -13.89
N SER A 229 -7.16 -11.65 -12.75
CA SER A 229 -7.67 -10.91 -11.59
C SER A 229 -6.66 -9.91 -11.09
N ARG A 230 -7.18 -8.75 -10.68
CA ARG A 230 -6.41 -7.59 -10.27
C ARG A 230 -6.96 -6.98 -9.00
N VAL A 231 -6.08 -6.63 -8.07
CA VAL A 231 -6.43 -6.08 -6.76
C VAL A 231 -7.10 -4.71 -6.88
N SER A 232 -6.61 -3.83 -7.76
CA SER A 232 -7.23 -2.50 -7.96
C SER A 232 -8.66 -2.61 -8.51
N THR A 233 -8.88 -3.51 -9.48
CA THR A 233 -10.23 -3.83 -9.98
C THR A 233 -11.11 -4.47 -8.92
N GLN A 234 -10.54 -5.35 -8.07
CA GLN A 234 -11.26 -5.96 -6.95
C GLN A 234 -11.81 -4.89 -6.02
N LYS A 235 -10.98 -3.91 -5.66
CA LYS A 235 -11.37 -2.80 -4.79
C LYS A 235 -12.50 -1.98 -5.41
N ALA A 236 -12.36 -1.58 -6.68
CA ALA A 236 -13.38 -0.81 -7.39
C ALA A 236 -14.72 -1.58 -7.50
N GLN A 237 -14.66 -2.88 -7.80
CA GLN A 237 -15.85 -3.75 -7.83
C GLN A 237 -16.49 -3.88 -6.44
N GLN A 238 -15.69 -3.99 -5.38
CA GLN A 238 -16.21 -4.08 -4.02
C GLN A 238 -16.89 -2.77 -3.60
N GLU A 239 -16.28 -1.62 -3.86
CA GLU A 239 -16.87 -0.30 -3.60
C GLU A 239 -18.20 -0.12 -4.34
N ALA A 240 -18.31 -0.63 -5.59
CA ALA A 240 -19.55 -0.61 -6.34
C ALA A 240 -20.63 -1.53 -5.74
N ILE A 241 -20.25 -2.72 -5.25
CA ILE A 241 -21.15 -3.64 -4.55
C ILE A 241 -21.64 -3.03 -3.24
N ASP A 242 -20.74 -2.42 -2.47
CA ASP A 242 -21.06 -1.80 -1.18
C ASP A 242 -22.05 -0.64 -1.38
N LYS A 243 -21.80 0.22 -2.38
CA LYS A 243 -22.74 1.29 -2.75
C LYS A 243 -24.10 0.76 -3.19
N LEU A 244 -24.14 -0.30 -3.99
CA LEU A 244 -25.40 -0.93 -4.40
C LEU A 244 -26.18 -1.48 -3.20
N ILE A 245 -25.49 -2.07 -2.24
CA ILE A 245 -26.09 -2.55 -1.00
C ILE A 245 -26.73 -1.38 -0.23
N ASP A 246 -26.01 -0.28 -0.07
CA ASP A 246 -26.50 0.90 0.64
C ASP A 246 -27.77 1.48 -0.04
N ASP A 247 -27.75 1.58 -1.38
CA ASP A 247 -28.89 2.06 -2.18
C ASP A 247 -30.11 1.13 -2.02
N LEU A 248 -29.91 -0.19 -2.05
CA LEU A 248 -30.98 -1.18 -1.85
C LEU A 248 -31.53 -1.16 -0.42
N GLU A 249 -30.68 -0.96 0.60
CA GLU A 249 -31.12 -0.84 1.99
C GLU A 249 -31.97 0.41 2.21
N LEU A 250 -31.60 1.53 1.59
CA LEU A 250 -32.40 2.76 1.61
C LEU A 250 -33.75 2.57 0.93
N GLU A 251 -33.80 1.91 -0.23
CA GLU A 251 -35.06 1.62 -0.93
C GLU A 251 -35.98 0.73 -0.08
N VAL A 252 -35.44 -0.32 0.55
CA VAL A 252 -36.19 -1.19 1.45
C VAL A 252 -36.73 -0.42 2.66
N ALA A 253 -35.94 0.49 3.25
CA ALA A 253 -36.37 1.32 4.36
C ALA A 253 -37.52 2.27 3.97
N GLN A 254 -37.40 2.94 2.81
CA GLN A 254 -38.45 3.83 2.30
C GLN A 254 -39.76 3.07 2.01
N LYS A 255 -39.68 1.90 1.36
CA LYS A 255 -40.84 1.06 1.10
C LYS A 255 -41.47 0.53 2.39
N ALA A 256 -40.67 0.11 3.37
CA ALA A 256 -41.19 -0.31 4.68
C ALA A 256 -42.00 0.78 5.40
N GLN A 257 -41.59 2.05 5.25
CA GLN A 257 -42.31 3.20 5.80
C GLN A 257 -43.64 3.47 5.06
N GLN A 258 -43.66 3.35 3.72
CA GLN A 258 -44.88 3.49 2.92
C GLN A 258 -45.91 2.39 3.22
N VAL A 259 -45.44 1.16 3.42
CA VAL A 259 -46.30 0.01 3.78
C VAL A 259 -46.99 0.22 5.12
N SER A 260 -46.35 0.88 6.08
CA SER A 260 -46.97 1.18 7.39
C SER A 260 -48.15 2.16 7.31
N GLY A 261 -48.33 2.88 6.18
CA GLY A 261 -49.45 3.81 5.95
C GLY A 261 -50.59 3.25 5.10
N ALA A 262 -50.52 2.00 4.62
CA ALA A 262 -51.55 1.38 3.79
C ALA A 262 -52.74 0.86 4.64
N LEU A 263 -53.97 1.12 4.18
CA LEU A 263 -55.21 0.80 4.91
C LEU A 263 -55.74 -0.63 4.65
N ASP A 264 -55.35 -1.27 3.55
CA ASP A 264 -55.82 -2.61 3.15
C ASP A 264 -54.91 -3.74 3.66
N LYS A 265 -55.51 -4.74 4.33
CA LYS A 265 -54.77 -5.86 4.95
C LYS A 265 -54.08 -6.79 3.95
N GLU A 266 -54.65 -6.96 2.77
CA GLU A 266 -54.14 -7.86 1.73
C GLU A 266 -52.89 -7.28 1.04
N ASP A 267 -52.88 -5.96 0.80
CA ASP A 267 -51.72 -5.23 0.28
C ASP A 267 -50.56 -5.16 1.30
N LEU A 268 -50.87 -5.15 2.60
CA LEU A 268 -49.86 -5.17 3.66
C LEU A 268 -49.07 -6.49 3.70
N GLU A 269 -49.71 -7.64 3.50
CA GLU A 269 -49.03 -8.95 3.52
C GLU A 269 -48.12 -9.14 2.32
N VAL A 270 -48.62 -8.81 1.12
CA VAL A 270 -47.82 -8.89 -0.13
C VAL A 270 -46.57 -8.01 -0.04
N ASN A 271 -46.71 -6.78 0.45
CA ASN A 271 -45.56 -5.89 0.58
C ASN A 271 -44.56 -6.31 1.67
N LYS A 272 -45.03 -6.92 2.76
CA LYS A 272 -44.15 -7.50 3.79
C LYS A 272 -43.31 -8.64 3.23
N GLU A 273 -43.91 -9.53 2.45
CA GLU A 273 -43.20 -10.65 1.81
C GLU A 273 -42.12 -10.15 0.83
N LEU A 274 -42.44 -9.11 0.07
CA LEU A 274 -41.49 -8.41 -0.82
C LEU A 274 -40.29 -7.83 -0.04
N ILE A 275 -40.52 -7.17 1.09
CA ILE A 275 -39.44 -6.64 1.94
C ILE A 275 -38.55 -7.77 2.47
N VAL A 276 -39.14 -8.90 2.88
CA VAL A 276 -38.40 -10.08 3.34
C VAL A 276 -37.54 -10.65 2.22
N SER A 277 -38.09 -10.80 1.01
CA SER A 277 -37.34 -11.30 -0.16
C SER A 277 -36.17 -10.38 -0.54
N ARG A 278 -36.37 -9.06 -0.54
CA ARG A 278 -35.32 -8.06 -0.82
C ARG A 278 -34.21 -8.09 0.23
N ARG A 279 -34.56 -8.19 1.52
CA ARG A 279 -33.57 -8.35 2.61
C ARG A 279 -32.75 -9.63 2.45
N ALA A 280 -33.34 -10.72 1.99
CA ALA A 280 -32.61 -11.96 1.74
C ALA A 280 -31.56 -11.79 0.63
N ILE A 281 -31.89 -11.05 -0.44
CA ILE A 281 -30.94 -10.72 -1.52
C ILE A 281 -29.81 -9.84 -1.00
N ILE A 282 -30.12 -8.79 -0.22
CA ILE A 282 -29.11 -7.92 0.40
C ILE A 282 -28.17 -8.73 1.31
N ALA A 283 -28.71 -9.65 2.11
CA ALA A 283 -27.91 -10.53 2.96
C ALA A 283 -26.98 -11.43 2.14
N GLN A 284 -27.41 -11.88 0.95
CA GLN A 284 -26.58 -12.66 0.04
C GLN A 284 -25.49 -11.80 -0.64
N LEU A 285 -25.84 -10.56 -1.01
CA LEU A 285 -24.89 -9.56 -1.53
C LEU A 285 -23.78 -9.26 -0.53
N LYS A 286 -24.13 -9.04 0.75
CA LYS A 286 -23.16 -8.79 1.85
C LYS A 286 -22.16 -9.93 2.06
N LYS A 287 -22.56 -11.17 1.73
CA LYS A 287 -21.69 -12.36 1.79
C LYS A 287 -20.81 -12.52 0.56
N THR A 288 -21.15 -11.86 -0.54
CA THR A 288 -20.38 -11.93 -1.78
C THR A 288 -19.16 -11.01 -1.69
N ARG A 289 -18.04 -11.44 -2.26
CA ARG A 289 -16.80 -10.66 -2.36
C ARG A 289 -16.41 -10.49 -3.81
N ALA A 290 -15.99 -9.29 -4.17
CA ALA A 290 -15.44 -9.03 -5.50
C ALA A 290 -14.19 -9.91 -5.73
N LYS A 291 -14.06 -10.45 -6.94
CA LYS A 291 -12.90 -11.24 -7.35
C LYS A 291 -11.84 -10.43 -8.09
N GLY A 292 -12.17 -9.19 -8.49
CA GLY A 292 -11.27 -8.34 -9.28
C GLY A 292 -11.05 -8.85 -10.69
N ARG A 293 -12.01 -9.57 -11.26
CA ARG A 293 -11.85 -10.17 -12.58
C ARG A 293 -11.80 -9.09 -13.66
N VAL A 294 -10.82 -9.21 -14.55
CA VAL A 294 -10.63 -8.38 -15.72
C VAL A 294 -10.65 -9.28 -16.96
N ILE A 295 -11.53 -8.97 -17.90
CA ILE A 295 -11.67 -9.74 -19.14
C ILE A 295 -10.51 -9.35 -20.06
N ILE A 296 -9.59 -10.28 -20.30
CA ILE A 296 -8.49 -10.13 -21.25
C ILE A 296 -8.62 -11.16 -22.36
N ARG A 297 -8.25 -10.78 -23.58
CA ARG A 297 -8.28 -11.67 -24.74
C ARG A 297 -6.89 -12.19 -25.03
N LEU A 298 -6.63 -13.44 -24.67
CA LEU A 298 -5.41 -14.15 -25.03
C LEU A 298 -5.64 -14.93 -26.32
N SER A 299 -4.81 -14.67 -27.34
CA SER A 299 -4.84 -15.42 -28.60
C SER A 299 -4.60 -16.91 -28.34
N ALA A 300 -5.37 -17.78 -29.01
CA ALA A 300 -5.30 -19.23 -28.81
C ALA A 300 -3.93 -19.87 -29.15
N ASN A 301 -3.11 -19.18 -29.95
CA ASN A 301 -1.75 -19.60 -30.31
C ASN A 301 -0.69 -19.14 -29.29
N GLY A 302 -1.08 -18.52 -28.17
CA GLY A 302 -0.15 -17.97 -27.17
C GLY A 302 0.57 -16.70 -27.63
N GLN A 303 0.30 -16.20 -28.84
CA GLN A 303 0.85 -14.94 -29.35
C GLN A 303 -0.11 -13.81 -29.04
N PHE A 304 0.02 -13.26 -27.84
CA PHE A 304 -0.76 -12.11 -27.40
C PHE A 304 0.11 -10.88 -27.12
N ALA A 305 1.44 -10.97 -27.25
CA ALA A 305 2.35 -9.85 -27.06
C ALA A 305 1.98 -8.67 -27.97
N GLY A 306 1.88 -7.46 -27.39
CA GLY A 306 1.47 -6.25 -28.11
C GLY A 306 -0.03 -6.17 -28.49
N SER A 307 -0.83 -7.19 -28.17
CA SER A 307 -2.29 -7.12 -28.32
C SER A 307 -2.94 -6.35 -27.17
N GLN A 308 -4.25 -6.08 -27.27
CA GLN A 308 -5.02 -5.52 -26.15
C GLN A 308 -5.05 -6.44 -24.92
N GLY A 309 -4.81 -7.75 -25.09
CA GLY A 309 -4.69 -8.70 -23.99
C GLY A 309 -3.33 -8.68 -23.29
N ASP A 310 -2.34 -7.97 -23.84
CA ASP A 310 -1.01 -7.82 -23.22
C ASP A 310 -0.99 -6.67 -22.22
N VAL A 311 -1.75 -6.85 -21.13
CA VAL A 311 -1.96 -5.80 -20.14
C VAL A 311 -0.68 -5.43 -19.40
N LEU A 312 -0.61 -4.16 -18.97
CA LEU A 312 0.43 -3.69 -18.05
C LEU A 312 0.20 -4.32 -16.69
N LEU A 313 1.27 -4.77 -16.05
CA LEU A 313 1.18 -5.47 -14.78
C LEU A 313 1.11 -4.50 -13.59
N GLU A 314 0.25 -4.85 -12.64
CA GLU A 314 0.10 -4.24 -11.32
C GLU A 314 0.46 -5.25 -10.24
N ASP A 315 0.78 -4.74 -9.04
CA ASP A 315 1.10 -5.61 -7.92
C ASP A 315 -0.13 -6.43 -7.48
N GLY A 316 0.09 -7.73 -7.28
CA GLY A 316 -0.98 -8.68 -6.95
C GLY A 316 -1.78 -9.16 -8.14
N ASP A 317 -1.37 -8.85 -9.38
CA ASP A 317 -2.00 -9.42 -10.58
C ASP A 317 -1.88 -10.95 -10.58
N ARG A 318 -2.94 -11.62 -11.01
CA ARG A 318 -2.97 -13.09 -11.10
C ARG A 318 -3.58 -13.53 -12.42
N LEU A 319 -2.89 -14.44 -13.08
CA LEU A 319 -3.37 -15.17 -14.26
C LEU A 319 -3.54 -16.64 -13.91
N ASP A 320 -4.76 -17.13 -14.01
CA ASP A 320 -5.09 -18.54 -13.89
C ASP A 320 -5.48 -19.09 -15.26
N VAL A 321 -4.73 -20.07 -15.76
CA VAL A 321 -4.96 -20.69 -17.06
C VAL A 321 -5.48 -22.10 -16.86
N PRO A 322 -6.78 -22.37 -17.04
CA PRO A 322 -7.31 -23.71 -16.85
C PRO A 322 -6.86 -24.66 -17.97
N ARG A 323 -6.98 -25.96 -17.69
CA ARG A 323 -6.82 -27.01 -18.69
C ARG A 323 -7.96 -26.99 -19.69
N LYS A 324 -7.64 -27.27 -20.96
CA LYS A 324 -8.62 -27.40 -22.04
C LYS A 324 -9.54 -28.56 -21.76
N MET A 325 -10.76 -28.22 -21.35
CA MET A 325 -11.87 -29.15 -21.26
C MET A 325 -12.44 -29.36 -22.66
N ASN A 326 -13.01 -30.53 -22.93
CA ASN A 326 -13.75 -30.82 -24.16
C ASN A 326 -15.24 -31.08 -23.84
N VAL A 327 -15.79 -30.33 -22.88
CA VAL A 327 -17.15 -30.50 -22.37
C VAL A 327 -17.88 -29.15 -22.38
N VAL A 328 -19.15 -29.18 -22.75
CA VAL A 328 -20.11 -28.09 -22.63
C VAL A 328 -21.10 -28.46 -21.54
N ASN A 329 -21.33 -27.58 -20.58
CA ASN A 329 -22.29 -27.85 -19.52
C ASN A 329 -23.69 -27.38 -19.93
N VAL A 330 -24.71 -28.21 -19.75
CA VAL A 330 -26.10 -27.79 -19.89
C VAL A 330 -26.81 -27.95 -18.56
N VAL A 331 -27.24 -26.83 -17.99
CA VAL A 331 -27.71 -26.74 -16.60
C VAL A 331 -29.03 -26.00 -16.52
N GLY A 332 -29.80 -26.29 -15.47
CA GLY A 332 -31.12 -25.70 -15.22
C GLY A 332 -32.27 -26.59 -15.66
N ARG A 333 -33.37 -25.99 -16.13
CA ARG A 333 -34.63 -26.67 -16.45
C ARG A 333 -34.63 -27.31 -17.83
N VAL A 334 -33.81 -28.34 -17.97
CA VAL A 334 -33.79 -29.26 -19.11
C VAL A 334 -34.17 -30.67 -18.66
N TYR A 335 -34.57 -31.54 -19.59
CA TYR A 335 -34.94 -32.91 -19.24
C TYR A 335 -33.79 -33.71 -18.62
N ASN A 336 -32.55 -33.48 -19.06
CA ASN A 336 -31.37 -34.13 -18.49
C ASN A 336 -30.18 -33.14 -18.31
N PRO A 337 -30.10 -32.42 -17.18
CA PRO A 337 -29.01 -31.49 -16.90
C PRO A 337 -27.68 -32.25 -16.79
N THR A 338 -26.77 -32.06 -17.75
CA THR A 338 -25.52 -32.83 -17.80
C THR A 338 -24.44 -32.12 -18.61
N GLY A 339 -23.20 -32.60 -18.48
CA GLY A 339 -22.06 -32.20 -19.30
C GLY A 339 -22.02 -33.02 -20.59
N VAL A 340 -21.95 -32.34 -21.72
CA VAL A 340 -21.92 -32.95 -23.07
C VAL A 340 -20.53 -32.77 -23.67
N VAL A 341 -19.97 -33.82 -24.26
CA VAL A 341 -18.70 -33.71 -24.99
C VAL A 341 -18.85 -32.75 -26.17
N PHE A 342 -17.92 -31.81 -26.29
CA PHE A 342 -17.91 -30.80 -27.34
C PHE A 342 -17.68 -31.43 -28.72
N ASP A 343 -18.58 -31.15 -29.65
CA ASP A 343 -18.50 -31.53 -31.07
C ASP A 343 -18.08 -30.31 -31.92
N PRO A 344 -16.86 -30.30 -32.50
CA PRO A 344 -16.39 -29.21 -33.35
C PRO A 344 -17.19 -29.02 -34.64
N ALA A 345 -17.91 -30.06 -35.11
CA ALA A 345 -18.71 -30.00 -36.32
C ALA A 345 -20.10 -29.38 -36.07
N ARG A 346 -20.55 -29.36 -34.81
CA ARG A 346 -21.89 -28.90 -34.40
C ARG A 346 -21.79 -28.11 -33.10
N ASP A 347 -21.51 -26.82 -33.24
CA ASP A 347 -21.17 -25.92 -32.15
C ASP A 347 -22.28 -24.91 -31.83
N SER A 348 -23.56 -25.25 -32.02
CA SER A 348 -24.67 -24.32 -31.71
C SER A 348 -25.37 -24.64 -30.39
N VAL A 349 -25.81 -23.61 -29.66
CA VAL A 349 -26.60 -23.76 -28.43
C VAL A 349 -27.81 -24.67 -28.65
N GLY A 350 -28.52 -24.51 -29.77
CA GLY A 350 -29.69 -25.32 -30.10
C GLY A 350 -29.36 -26.81 -30.28
N TYR A 351 -28.17 -27.16 -30.76
CA TYR A 351 -27.73 -28.55 -30.86
C TYR A 351 -27.56 -29.19 -29.48
N TYR A 352 -26.83 -28.54 -28.57
CA TYR A 352 -26.60 -29.06 -27.22
C TYR A 352 -27.89 -29.14 -26.40
N LEU A 353 -28.79 -28.16 -26.53
CA LEU A 353 -30.10 -28.20 -25.88
C LEU A 353 -30.93 -29.41 -26.35
N ARG A 354 -30.94 -29.72 -27.65
CA ARG A 354 -31.65 -30.91 -28.16
C ARG A 354 -31.04 -32.21 -27.65
N LEU A 355 -29.72 -32.28 -27.51
CA LEU A 355 -29.04 -33.48 -27.03
C LEU A 355 -29.45 -33.86 -25.60
N VAL A 356 -29.75 -32.85 -24.76
CA VAL A 356 -30.24 -33.05 -23.39
C VAL A 356 -31.77 -33.16 -23.27
N GLY A 357 -32.47 -33.33 -24.41
CA GLY A 357 -33.93 -33.44 -24.48
C GLY A 357 -34.68 -32.10 -24.53
N GLY A 358 -33.96 -30.98 -24.49
CA GLY A 358 -34.52 -29.63 -24.55
C GLY A 358 -35.01 -29.09 -23.19
N PRO A 359 -35.50 -27.83 -23.17
CA PRO A 359 -36.10 -27.21 -21.99
C PRO A 359 -37.40 -27.91 -21.56
N THR A 360 -37.63 -28.07 -20.25
CA THR A 360 -38.88 -28.61 -19.69
C THR A 360 -40.06 -27.64 -19.86
N GLU A 361 -41.27 -28.03 -19.46
CA GLU A 361 -42.45 -27.14 -19.50
C GLU A 361 -42.36 -25.99 -18.50
N THR A 362 -41.73 -26.24 -17.36
CA THR A 362 -41.43 -25.23 -16.34
C THR A 362 -40.22 -24.38 -16.68
N ALA A 363 -39.61 -24.53 -17.85
CA ALA A 363 -38.44 -23.76 -18.23
C ALA A 363 -38.83 -22.38 -18.80
N ASP A 364 -38.06 -21.36 -18.44
CA ASP A 364 -38.11 -20.06 -19.09
C ASP A 364 -37.27 -20.09 -20.37
N ARG A 365 -37.95 -20.26 -21.49
CA ARG A 365 -37.34 -20.35 -22.83
C ARG A 365 -36.86 -18.99 -23.35
N ASP A 366 -37.37 -17.90 -22.79
CA ASP A 366 -37.10 -16.53 -23.25
C ASP A 366 -35.83 -15.95 -22.61
N HIS A 367 -35.42 -16.48 -21.47
CA HIS A 367 -34.23 -16.04 -20.73
C HIS A 367 -33.11 -17.08 -20.66
N ILE A 368 -33.05 -18.00 -21.64
CA ILE A 368 -31.87 -18.86 -21.82
C ILE A 368 -30.66 -17.97 -22.13
N PHE A 369 -29.49 -18.31 -21.58
CA PHE A 369 -28.24 -17.64 -21.93
C PHE A 369 -27.05 -18.60 -21.94
N LEU A 370 -26.03 -18.21 -22.70
CA LEU A 370 -24.77 -18.91 -22.83
C LEU A 370 -23.70 -18.17 -22.01
N LEU A 371 -23.18 -18.83 -20.98
CA LEU A 371 -22.03 -18.37 -20.23
C LEU A 371 -20.76 -18.92 -20.88
N LYS A 372 -19.92 -18.03 -21.39
CA LYS A 372 -18.64 -18.38 -21.99
C LYS A 372 -17.60 -18.76 -20.94
N ALA A 373 -16.62 -19.56 -21.34
CA ALA A 373 -15.53 -19.95 -20.47
C ALA A 373 -14.66 -18.77 -19.96
N ASP A 374 -14.58 -17.65 -20.70
CA ASP A 374 -13.97 -16.38 -20.26
C ASP A 374 -14.83 -15.60 -19.24
N GLY A 375 -16.05 -16.07 -18.97
CA GLY A 375 -17.03 -15.42 -18.10
C GLY A 375 -17.92 -14.39 -18.80
N SER A 376 -17.78 -14.17 -20.11
CA SER A 376 -18.72 -13.35 -20.87
C SER A 376 -20.08 -14.05 -21.03
N VAL A 377 -21.15 -13.28 -21.18
CA VAL A 377 -22.52 -13.80 -21.25
C VAL A 377 -23.15 -13.41 -22.58
N VAL A 378 -23.72 -14.38 -23.29
CA VAL A 378 -24.48 -14.19 -24.53
C VAL A 378 -25.95 -14.49 -24.25
N THR A 379 -26.81 -13.48 -24.46
CA THR A 379 -28.26 -13.57 -24.28
C THR A 379 -28.96 -13.47 -25.63
N ARG A 380 -30.27 -13.77 -25.66
CA ARG A 380 -31.11 -13.58 -26.86
C ARG A 380 -31.10 -12.12 -27.35
N GLU A 381 -31.08 -11.15 -26.44
CA GLU A 381 -31.17 -9.71 -26.75
C GLU A 381 -29.85 -9.12 -27.27
N ASN A 382 -28.72 -9.67 -26.81
CA ASN A 382 -27.39 -9.18 -27.16
C ASN A 382 -26.68 -10.05 -28.20
N ALA A 383 -27.32 -11.12 -28.68
CA ALA A 383 -26.77 -12.00 -29.70
C ALA A 383 -26.52 -11.28 -31.05
N ASP A 384 -27.29 -10.23 -31.34
CA ASP A 384 -27.24 -9.53 -32.63
C ASP A 384 -26.65 -8.10 -32.53
N THR A 385 -26.11 -7.69 -31.37
CA THR A 385 -25.69 -6.29 -31.09
C THR A 385 -24.26 -6.19 -30.52
N GLY A 386 -23.47 -5.23 -30.99
CA GLY A 386 -22.15 -4.88 -30.41
C GLY A 386 -21.05 -5.93 -30.61
N PHE A 387 -20.22 -6.14 -29.59
CA PHE A 387 -19.06 -7.05 -29.55
C PHE A 387 -19.38 -8.52 -29.88
N PHE A 388 -20.66 -8.90 -29.94
CA PHE A 388 -21.16 -10.24 -30.28
C PHE A 388 -21.87 -10.31 -31.66
N SER A 389 -21.86 -9.22 -32.45
CA SER A 389 -22.49 -9.11 -33.78
C SER A 389 -21.99 -10.13 -34.82
N PHE A 390 -20.89 -10.85 -34.55
CA PHE A 390 -20.37 -11.91 -35.41
C PHE A 390 -21.18 -13.23 -35.33
N VAL A 391 -22.22 -13.29 -34.49
CA VAL A 391 -22.98 -14.51 -34.15
C VAL A 391 -24.31 -14.65 -34.95
N GLY A 392 -24.54 -13.80 -35.96
CA GLY A 392 -25.81 -13.66 -36.69
C GLY A 392 -26.70 -14.92 -36.78
N GLY A 393 -27.91 -14.83 -36.21
CA GLY A 393 -28.91 -15.91 -36.20
C GLY A 393 -29.59 -16.17 -34.85
N GLY A 394 -29.43 -15.26 -33.86
CA GLY A 394 -30.00 -15.40 -32.52
C GLY A 394 -29.32 -16.47 -31.64
N LEU A 395 -29.65 -16.48 -30.34
CA LEU A 395 -28.98 -17.32 -29.32
C LEU A 395 -28.88 -18.80 -29.69
N MET A 396 -29.88 -19.37 -30.36
CA MET A 396 -29.89 -20.81 -30.71
C MET A 396 -28.82 -21.17 -31.75
N SER A 397 -28.40 -20.21 -32.57
CA SER A 397 -27.28 -20.34 -33.50
C SER A 397 -25.94 -19.97 -32.88
N ALA A 398 -25.94 -19.46 -31.64
CA ALA A 398 -24.74 -18.97 -31.01
C ALA A 398 -23.69 -20.06 -30.87
N ARG A 399 -22.47 -19.71 -31.28
CA ARG A 399 -21.33 -20.62 -31.26
C ARG A 399 -20.94 -20.92 -29.82
N VAL A 400 -20.91 -22.20 -29.47
CA VAL A 400 -20.48 -22.76 -28.20
C VAL A 400 -19.03 -23.19 -28.33
N GLU A 401 -18.25 -22.96 -27.28
CA GLU A 401 -16.87 -23.40 -27.18
C GLU A 401 -16.71 -24.35 -25.98
N PRO A 402 -15.63 -25.14 -25.92
CA PRO A 402 -15.41 -26.00 -24.76
C PRO A 402 -15.36 -25.19 -23.46
N GLY A 403 -15.91 -25.73 -22.38
CA GLY A 403 -16.03 -25.06 -21.08
C GLY A 403 -17.18 -24.06 -20.98
N ASP A 404 -17.88 -23.75 -22.07
CA ASP A 404 -19.09 -22.95 -22.01
C ASP A 404 -20.22 -23.67 -21.26
N SER A 405 -21.12 -22.89 -20.68
CA SER A 405 -22.28 -23.38 -19.95
C SER A 405 -23.56 -22.76 -20.50
N ILE A 406 -24.52 -23.60 -20.90
CA ILE A 406 -25.86 -23.19 -21.32
C ILE A 406 -26.76 -23.25 -20.08
N LEU A 407 -27.28 -22.11 -19.65
CA LEU A 407 -28.18 -22.02 -18.50
C LEU A 407 -29.62 -21.84 -18.98
N VAL A 408 -30.50 -22.73 -18.51
CA VAL A 408 -31.94 -22.68 -18.77
C VAL A 408 -32.68 -22.38 -17.45
N PRO A 409 -33.15 -21.15 -17.23
CA PRO A 409 -33.83 -20.80 -15.99
C PRO A 409 -35.23 -21.43 -15.86
N GLU A 410 -35.78 -21.37 -14.66
CA GLU A 410 -37.15 -21.79 -14.36
C GLU A 410 -38.14 -20.66 -14.60
N LYS A 411 -39.31 -20.99 -15.15
CA LYS A 411 -40.40 -20.06 -15.42
C LYS A 411 -41.12 -19.76 -14.13
N LEU A 412 -41.00 -18.53 -13.67
CA LEU A 412 -41.73 -18.04 -12.51
C LEU A 412 -43.20 -17.86 -12.91
N VAL A 413 -44.11 -18.56 -12.23
CA VAL A 413 -45.55 -18.54 -12.52
C VAL A 413 -46.11 -17.13 -12.28
N GLN A 414 -46.76 -16.56 -13.29
CA GLN A 414 -47.39 -15.24 -13.26
C GLN A 414 -48.67 -15.27 -12.40
N THR A 415 -48.55 -15.17 -11.08
CA THR A 415 -49.55 -14.46 -10.29
C THR A 415 -49.19 -12.97 -10.29
N ARG A 416 -50.11 -12.11 -9.83
CA ARG A 416 -50.13 -10.63 -9.88
C ARG A 416 -48.97 -9.94 -9.11
N PHE A 417 -47.73 -10.39 -9.33
CA PHE A 417 -46.46 -10.02 -8.68
C PHE A 417 -45.49 -9.33 -9.68
N MET A 418 -46.02 -8.81 -10.80
CA MET A 418 -45.35 -8.86 -12.11
C MET A 418 -44.61 -7.59 -12.56
N LYS A 419 -44.00 -6.81 -11.64
CA LYS A 419 -42.98 -5.82 -12.02
C LYS A 419 -41.65 -6.05 -11.29
N ASP A 420 -41.70 -6.31 -9.99
CA ASP A 420 -40.52 -6.31 -9.14
C ASP A 420 -39.68 -7.61 -9.17
N VAL A 421 -40.23 -8.74 -9.64
CA VAL A 421 -39.47 -10.01 -9.78
C VAL A 421 -38.53 -9.97 -11.00
N LYS A 422 -38.89 -9.20 -12.03
CA LYS A 422 -37.99 -8.89 -13.15
C LYS A 422 -36.75 -8.16 -12.63
N ASP A 423 -36.91 -7.28 -11.65
CA ASP A 423 -35.81 -6.55 -11.02
C ASP A 423 -34.88 -7.48 -10.24
N ILE A 424 -35.38 -8.53 -9.58
CA ILE A 424 -34.54 -9.51 -8.85
C ILE A 424 -33.70 -10.35 -9.81
N THR A 425 -34.29 -10.83 -10.90
CA THR A 425 -33.56 -11.58 -11.94
C THR A 425 -32.52 -10.69 -12.61
N GLN A 426 -32.87 -9.41 -12.82
CA GLN A 426 -31.96 -8.38 -13.32
C GLN A 426 -30.85 -8.03 -12.32
N ILE A 427 -31.12 -8.04 -11.01
CA ILE A 427 -30.12 -7.85 -9.95
C ILE A 427 -29.19 -9.06 -9.87
N LEU A 428 -29.71 -10.30 -9.89
CA LEU A 428 -28.89 -11.51 -9.96
C LEU A 428 -28.05 -11.57 -11.23
N TYR A 429 -28.61 -11.12 -12.35
CA TYR A 429 -27.88 -10.92 -13.60
C TYR A 429 -26.80 -9.86 -13.47
N GLN A 430 -27.10 -8.69 -12.90
CA GLN A 430 -26.11 -7.64 -12.63
C GLN A 430 -25.03 -8.13 -11.66
N ILE A 431 -25.35 -8.97 -10.68
CA ILE A 431 -24.39 -9.60 -9.77
C ILE A 431 -23.52 -10.61 -10.51
N ALA A 432 -24.10 -11.46 -11.36
CA ALA A 432 -23.36 -12.43 -12.16
C ALA A 432 -22.38 -11.74 -13.13
N VAL A 433 -22.82 -10.64 -13.75
CA VAL A 433 -22.02 -9.82 -14.68
C VAL A 433 -20.98 -8.97 -13.94
N THR A 434 -21.31 -8.40 -12.78
CA THR A 434 -20.42 -7.46 -12.05
C THR A 434 -19.42 -8.16 -11.13
N ALA A 435 -19.82 -9.24 -10.46
CA ALA A 435 -18.97 -9.97 -9.52
C ALA A 435 -18.23 -11.16 -10.16
N GLY A 436 -18.64 -11.63 -11.35
CA GLY A 436 -18.13 -12.88 -11.93
C GLY A 436 -18.39 -14.10 -11.03
N VAL A 437 -19.33 -13.97 -10.10
CA VAL A 437 -19.77 -15.00 -9.16
C VAL A 437 -21.11 -15.51 -9.66
N LEU A 438 -21.11 -16.75 -10.16
CA LEU A 438 -22.34 -17.53 -10.26
C LEU A 438 -22.89 -17.73 -8.85
N ILE A 439 -23.93 -17.00 -8.48
CA ILE A 439 -24.82 -17.45 -7.43
C ILE A 439 -25.83 -18.34 -8.14
N VAL A 440 -25.69 -19.66 -7.97
CA VAL A 440 -26.79 -20.58 -8.23
C VAL A 440 -27.82 -20.31 -7.12
N ALA A 441 -28.72 -19.37 -7.37
CA ALA A 441 -29.87 -19.12 -6.52
C ALA A 441 -31.06 -19.85 -7.13
N PHE A 442 -31.48 -20.88 -6.39
CA PHE A 442 -32.69 -21.70 -6.39
C PHE A 442 -33.69 -21.58 -7.55
#